data_AF-A0A522EGT4-F1
#
_entry.id   AF-A0A522EGT4-F1
#
_cell.length_a   1.000
_cell.length_b   1.000
_cell.length_c   1.000
_cell.angle_alpha   90.00
_cell.angle_beta   90.00
_cell.angle_gamma   90.00
#
_symmetry.space_group_name_H-M   'P 1'
#
loop_
_entity.id
_entity.type
_entity.pdbx_description
1 polymer ?
#
loop_
_entity_poly.entity_id
_entity_poly.type
_entity_poly.pdbx_seq_one_letter_code
_entity_poly.pdbx_strand_id
1 'polypeptide(L)'
;MEQRDTSMPVVENAQPDGVLVIGTSDVGLPFTAVKDNRLVGFDIELCERFAAYLGKAAKFANMDFGSLIAAVSTGKADMIASSIYVTEERKQQINFSDSYYEMGTNAFALKKNLAAYAAEEKVHGETPPFFTRVANSFYSNIMLENRYLLIWDGFKTTVIISIFSTLFGTLLGALVCFMRMSKRAVLNLPARLYIDILRGMPVLVLLMLIFYVVFASIDINPLLVAIIAFGMNFAAYVSEIFRSGIESIDKGQSEAGIAMGFTKLKTFVYIILPQTVQRILPVYKGEFISLVKMTSIVGYIAVQDLTKASDIIRSRTFDAFFPLVMVAVLYFVIAWILMLALGYLERMTDPKYKRRKAV
;
A
#
# COMPACT_ATOMS: atom_id res chain seq x y z
N MET A 1 35.20 -13.20 -14.12
CA MET A 1 35.09 -13.11 -12.65
C MET A 1 34.81 -14.52 -12.17
N GLU A 2 35.77 -15.14 -11.48
CA GLU A 2 35.60 -16.49 -10.90
C GLU A 2 34.32 -16.55 -10.06
N GLN A 3 33.55 -17.62 -10.22
CA GLN A 3 32.49 -17.99 -9.28
C GLN A 3 33.13 -18.18 -7.91
N ARG A 4 33.13 -17.13 -7.09
CA ARG A 4 33.51 -17.23 -5.68
C ARG A 4 32.53 -18.22 -5.04
N ASP A 5 33.09 -19.27 -4.44
CA ASP A 5 32.33 -20.28 -3.73
C ASP A 5 31.49 -19.61 -2.64
N THR A 6 30.17 -19.78 -2.70
CA THR A 6 29.23 -19.28 -1.69
C THR A 6 28.66 -20.43 -0.86
N SER A 7 29.32 -21.60 -0.86
CA SER A 7 28.93 -22.71 -0.02
C SER A 7 29.17 -22.35 1.44
N MET A 8 28.15 -22.60 2.27
CA MET A 8 28.25 -22.41 3.72
C MET A 8 29.06 -23.56 4.32
N PRO A 9 29.96 -23.31 5.28
CA PRO A 9 30.66 -24.38 5.96
C PRO A 9 29.68 -25.22 6.79
N VAL A 10 29.93 -26.53 6.89
CA VAL A 10 29.13 -27.41 7.74
C VAL A 10 29.48 -27.14 9.20
N VAL A 11 28.51 -26.67 9.98
CA VAL A 11 28.64 -26.48 11.42
C VAL A 11 28.07 -27.72 12.12
N GLU A 12 28.92 -28.57 12.70
CA GLU A 12 28.49 -29.76 13.42
C GLU A 12 27.84 -29.40 14.77
N ASN A 13 26.61 -29.87 14.99
CA ASN A 13 25.94 -29.84 16.28
C ASN A 13 25.26 -31.20 16.51
N ALA A 14 25.93 -32.09 17.23
CA ALA A 14 25.60 -33.52 17.23
C ALA A 14 24.26 -33.84 17.93
N GLN A 15 23.84 -33.08 18.95
CA GLN A 15 22.56 -33.26 19.65
C GLN A 15 22.09 -31.92 20.26
N PRO A 16 21.32 -31.12 19.51
CA PRO A 16 20.83 -29.84 20.00
C PRO A 16 19.75 -30.01 21.07
N ASP A 17 19.89 -29.31 22.20
CA ASP A 17 18.88 -29.17 23.26
C ASP A 17 18.13 -27.84 23.12
N GLY A 18 17.05 -27.88 22.34
CA GLY A 18 16.21 -26.72 22.06
C GLY A 18 16.58 -25.95 20.79
N VAL A 19 15.83 -24.87 20.55
CA VAL A 19 15.92 -24.06 19.33
C VAL A 19 16.26 -22.61 19.70
N LEU A 20 17.09 -21.98 18.89
CA LEU A 20 17.35 -20.53 18.93
C LEU A 20 16.72 -19.90 17.67
N VAL A 21 15.67 -19.12 17.87
CA VAL A 21 14.96 -18.43 16.78
C VAL A 21 15.67 -17.11 16.48
N ILE A 22 16.26 -17.00 15.29
CA ILE A 22 17.06 -15.84 14.89
C ILE A 22 16.30 -15.06 13.83
N GLY A 23 15.94 -13.81 14.14
CA GLY A 23 15.40 -12.88 13.16
C GLY A 23 16.49 -12.38 12.22
N THR A 24 16.26 -12.48 10.92
CA THR A 24 17.17 -11.96 9.89
C THR A 24 16.39 -11.36 8.73
N SER A 25 17.06 -10.56 7.91
CA SER A 25 16.49 -9.98 6.69
C SER A 25 17.49 -10.19 5.56
N ASP A 26 16.99 -10.49 4.36
CA ASP A 26 17.82 -10.46 3.16
C ASP A 26 18.28 -9.02 2.90
N VAL A 27 19.59 -8.80 3.00
CA VAL A 27 20.26 -7.50 2.78
C VAL A 27 21.32 -7.60 1.68
N GLY A 28 21.37 -8.74 0.97
CA GLY A 28 22.39 -9.07 0.00
C GLY A 28 23.71 -9.57 0.61
N LEU A 29 24.53 -10.17 -0.24
CA LEU A 29 25.90 -10.55 0.10
C LEU A 29 26.76 -9.30 0.37
N PRO A 30 27.70 -9.36 1.34
CA PRO A 30 28.18 -10.58 2.00
C PRO A 30 27.38 -11.02 3.24
N PHE A 31 26.39 -10.24 3.69
CA PHE A 31 25.79 -10.40 5.02
C PHE A 31 24.71 -11.49 5.07
N THR A 32 23.61 -11.32 4.35
CA THR A 32 22.53 -12.30 4.26
C THR A 32 21.88 -12.23 2.90
N ALA A 33 21.81 -13.36 2.20
CA ALA A 33 21.09 -13.50 0.92
C ALA A 33 20.36 -14.84 0.88
N VAL A 34 19.29 -14.93 0.09
CA VAL A 34 18.65 -16.21 -0.22
C VAL A 34 19.26 -16.81 -1.49
N LYS A 35 19.84 -18.01 -1.40
CA LYS A 35 20.36 -18.78 -2.53
C LYS A 35 19.89 -20.23 -2.44
N ASP A 36 19.38 -20.79 -3.54
CA ASP A 36 18.85 -22.16 -3.59
C ASP A 36 17.82 -22.46 -2.49
N ASN A 37 16.97 -21.46 -2.21
CA ASN A 37 15.95 -21.48 -1.15
C ASN A 37 16.49 -21.66 0.28
N ARG A 38 17.77 -21.33 0.50
CA ARG A 38 18.44 -21.30 1.81
C ARG A 38 19.03 -19.92 2.06
N LEU A 39 19.06 -19.53 3.33
CA LEU A 39 19.78 -18.32 3.74
C LEU A 39 21.28 -18.63 3.77
N VAL A 40 22.07 -17.74 3.18
CA VAL A 40 23.52 -17.82 3.15
C VAL A 40 24.13 -16.45 3.43
N GLY A 41 25.36 -16.44 3.92
CA GLY A 41 26.11 -15.21 4.18
C GLY A 41 26.73 -15.19 5.57
N PHE A 42 27.46 -14.12 5.83
CA PHE A 42 28.22 -13.93 7.06
C PHE A 42 27.36 -13.98 8.33
N ASP A 43 26.21 -13.29 8.34
CA ASP A 43 25.34 -13.24 9.53
C ASP A 43 24.75 -14.64 9.83
N ILE A 44 24.46 -15.42 8.78
CA ILE A 44 23.94 -16.78 8.88
C ILE A 44 25.00 -17.71 9.48
N GLU A 45 26.22 -17.67 8.95
CA GLU A 45 27.31 -18.54 9.41
C GLU A 45 27.65 -18.27 10.88
N LEU A 46 27.75 -16.99 11.23
CA LEU A 46 28.03 -16.55 12.59
C LEU A 46 26.98 -17.08 13.56
N CYS A 47 25.70 -17.02 13.19
CA CYS A 47 24.61 -17.49 14.03
C CYS A 47 24.51 -19.00 14.12
N GLU A 48 24.82 -19.74 13.06
CA GLU A 48 24.89 -21.20 13.12
C GLU A 48 25.98 -21.66 14.08
N ARG A 49 27.16 -21.04 14.02
CA ARG A 49 28.27 -21.29 14.96
C ARG A 49 27.89 -20.91 16.39
N PHE A 50 27.21 -19.79 16.58
CA PHE A 50 26.76 -19.34 17.90
C PHE A 50 25.69 -20.27 18.48
N ALA A 51 24.71 -20.70 17.68
CA ALA A 51 23.71 -21.67 18.10
C ALA A 51 24.35 -23.02 18.45
N ALA A 52 25.31 -23.50 17.66
CA ALA A 52 26.07 -24.70 17.95
C ALA A 52 26.87 -24.59 19.26
N TYR A 53 27.50 -23.44 19.51
CA TYR A 53 28.18 -23.15 20.78
C TYR A 53 27.22 -23.21 21.98
N LEU A 54 25.97 -22.74 21.82
CA LEU A 54 24.92 -22.84 22.83
C LEU A 54 24.28 -24.24 22.93
N GLY A 55 24.70 -25.20 22.10
CA GLY A 55 24.07 -26.51 22.01
C GLY A 55 22.63 -26.46 21.50
N LYS A 56 22.23 -25.44 20.74
CA LYS A 56 20.87 -25.25 20.20
C LYS A 56 20.83 -25.38 18.68
N ALA A 57 19.67 -25.74 18.15
CA ALA A 57 19.42 -25.68 16.71
C ALA A 57 19.11 -24.24 16.28
N ALA A 58 19.80 -23.72 15.26
CA ALA A 58 19.50 -22.42 14.66
C ALA A 58 18.22 -22.50 13.81
N LYS A 59 17.25 -21.63 14.08
CA LYS A 59 16.05 -21.48 13.25
C LYS A 59 15.94 -20.03 12.79
N PHE A 60 16.21 -19.80 11.52
CA PHE A 60 16.14 -18.46 10.94
C PHE A 60 14.70 -18.08 10.56
N ALA A 61 14.28 -16.90 10.99
CA ALA A 61 13.04 -16.26 10.58
C ALA A 61 13.39 -15.07 9.67
N ASN A 62 13.28 -15.28 8.36
CA ASN A 62 13.45 -14.21 7.38
C ASN A 62 12.22 -13.29 7.39
N MET A 63 12.41 -12.03 7.72
CA MET A 63 11.34 -11.03 7.81
C MET A 63 11.83 -9.65 7.36
N ASP A 64 10.91 -8.71 7.20
CA ASP A 64 11.27 -7.33 6.84
C ASP A 64 12.18 -6.72 7.91
N PHE A 65 13.25 -6.03 7.48
CA PHE A 65 14.25 -5.42 8.36
C PHE A 65 13.61 -4.55 9.46
N GLY A 66 12.54 -3.80 9.14
CA GLY A 66 11.85 -2.93 10.08
C GLY A 66 11.07 -3.68 11.17
N SER A 67 10.85 -4.98 11.02
CA SER A 67 10.10 -5.81 11.98
C SER A 67 10.97 -6.54 12.99
N LEU A 68 12.31 -6.55 12.80
CA LEU A 68 13.25 -7.36 13.57
C LEU A 68 13.25 -7.02 15.07
N ILE A 69 13.36 -5.72 15.41
CA ILE A 69 13.39 -5.28 16.82
C ILE A 69 12.08 -5.64 17.54
N ALA A 70 10.95 -5.43 16.87
CA ALA A 70 9.64 -5.80 17.40
C ALA A 70 9.50 -7.32 17.59
N ALA A 71 10.07 -8.12 16.69
CA ALA A 71 10.04 -9.58 16.81
C ALA A 71 10.77 -10.07 18.07
N VAL A 72 11.92 -9.50 18.41
CA VAL A 72 12.62 -9.82 19.67
C VAL A 72 11.89 -9.26 20.88
N SER A 73 11.47 -7.99 20.83
CA SER A 73 10.76 -7.34 21.94
C SER A 73 9.46 -8.07 22.34
N THR A 74 8.79 -8.71 21.37
CA THR A 74 7.56 -9.49 21.59
C THR A 74 7.79 -10.99 21.81
N GLY A 75 9.05 -11.46 21.83
CA GLY A 75 9.40 -12.87 22.02
C GLY A 75 9.10 -13.78 20.82
N LYS A 76 8.86 -13.24 19.62
CA LYS A 76 8.73 -14.01 18.38
C LYS A 76 10.07 -14.50 17.84
N ALA A 77 11.16 -13.80 18.15
CA ALA A 77 12.53 -14.19 17.90
C ALA A 77 13.34 -14.03 19.19
N ASP A 78 14.36 -14.85 19.38
CA ASP A 78 15.24 -14.80 20.56
C ASP A 78 16.38 -13.78 20.37
N MET A 79 16.85 -13.62 19.12
CA MET A 79 17.89 -12.66 18.76
C MET A 79 17.77 -12.19 17.31
N ILE A 80 18.54 -11.17 16.94
CA ILE A 80 18.61 -10.64 15.57
C ILE A 80 20.03 -10.76 15.03
N ALA A 81 20.14 -11.13 13.76
CA ALA A 81 21.38 -11.09 12.99
C ALA A 81 21.12 -10.47 11.62
N SER A 82 21.39 -9.17 11.53
CA SER A 82 21.14 -8.38 10.31
C SER A 82 21.93 -7.07 10.30
N SER A 83 23.09 -7.00 10.97
CA SER A 83 23.93 -5.78 11.03
C SER A 83 23.16 -4.52 11.46
N ILE A 84 22.37 -4.63 12.53
CA ILE A 84 21.58 -3.51 13.06
C ILE A 84 22.51 -2.51 13.76
N TYR A 85 22.52 -1.27 13.28
CA TYR A 85 23.23 -0.15 13.94
C TYR A 85 22.81 0.01 15.40
N VAL A 86 23.79 0.14 16.29
CA VAL A 86 23.52 0.43 17.71
C VAL A 86 23.20 1.91 17.87
N THR A 87 22.02 2.24 18.38
CA THR A 87 21.64 3.61 18.77
C THR A 87 21.08 3.62 20.19
N GLU A 88 21.11 4.78 20.85
CA GLU A 88 20.56 4.91 22.21
C GLU A 88 19.06 4.61 22.25
N GLU A 89 18.28 4.95 21.21
CA GLU A 89 16.85 4.60 21.18
C GLU A 89 16.63 3.08 21.08
N ARG A 90 17.49 2.37 20.35
CA ARG A 90 17.37 0.92 20.18
C ARG A 90 17.78 0.17 21.44
N LYS A 91 18.81 0.65 22.15
CA LYS A 91 19.24 0.08 23.43
C LYS A 91 18.14 0.14 24.50
N GLN A 92 17.19 1.06 24.38
CA GLN A 92 16.02 1.12 25.28
C GLN A 92 14.98 0.04 24.98
N GLN A 93 14.98 -0.54 23.77
CA GLN A 93 13.97 -1.52 23.34
C GLN A 93 14.47 -2.97 23.43
N ILE A 94 15.73 -3.20 23.09
CA ILE A 94 16.36 -4.52 23.12
C ILE A 94 17.81 -4.40 23.58
N ASN A 95 18.34 -5.50 24.12
CA ASN A 95 19.75 -5.61 24.45
C ASN A 95 20.57 -5.82 23.16
N PHE A 96 21.76 -5.24 23.12
CA PHE A 96 22.73 -5.43 22.05
C PHE A 96 23.92 -6.25 22.54
N SER A 97 24.47 -7.08 21.66
CA SER A 97 25.79 -7.68 21.86
C SER A 97 26.89 -6.64 21.64
N ASP A 98 28.13 -7.05 21.89
CA ASP A 98 29.27 -6.33 21.33
C ASP A 98 29.17 -6.31 19.80
N SER A 99 29.67 -5.22 19.20
CA SER A 99 29.65 -5.04 17.76
C SER A 99 30.55 -6.07 17.09
N TYR A 100 29.98 -6.90 16.23
CA TYR A 100 30.74 -7.87 15.43
C TYR A 100 31.19 -7.30 14.08
N TYR A 101 30.72 -6.09 13.72
CA TYR A 101 31.07 -5.40 12.50
C TYR A 101 30.96 -3.88 12.70
N GLU A 102 32.07 -3.16 12.54
CA GLU A 102 32.11 -1.70 12.63
C GLU A 102 32.29 -1.08 11.24
N MET A 103 31.38 -0.18 10.88
CA MET A 103 31.46 0.59 9.64
C MET A 103 31.44 2.08 9.97
N GLY A 104 32.53 2.79 9.65
CA GLY A 104 32.63 4.23 9.82
C GLY A 104 32.20 4.98 8.55
N THR A 105 31.49 6.08 8.71
CA THR A 105 31.29 7.07 7.63
C THR A 105 32.17 8.29 7.92
N ASN A 106 33.12 8.56 7.04
CA ASN A 106 33.94 9.77 7.12
C ASN A 106 33.33 10.83 6.21
N ALA A 107 32.89 11.94 6.79
CA ALA A 107 32.43 13.10 6.05
C ALA A 107 33.45 14.24 6.16
N PHE A 108 33.82 14.83 5.04
CA PHE A 108 34.67 16.03 5.02
C PHE A 108 33.77 17.26 5.06
N ALA A 109 33.92 18.08 6.10
CA ALA A 109 33.21 19.34 6.24
C ALA A 109 34.19 20.49 6.50
N LEU A 110 33.85 21.68 6.02
CA LEU A 110 34.59 22.89 6.34
C LEU A 110 34.41 23.21 7.83
N LYS A 111 35.52 23.47 8.53
CA LYS A 111 35.58 23.72 9.98
C LYS A 111 34.54 24.75 10.48
N LYS A 112 34.22 25.75 9.66
CA LYS A 112 33.20 26.77 9.96
C LYS A 112 31.76 26.23 10.11
N ASN A 113 31.45 25.08 9.53
CA ASN A 113 30.10 24.49 9.56
C ASN A 113 29.88 23.54 10.76
N LEU A 114 30.94 23.22 11.53
CA LEU A 114 30.87 22.30 12.66
C LEU A 114 30.45 22.98 13.99
N ALA A 115 30.71 24.28 14.13
CA ALA A 115 30.44 25.01 15.37
C ALA A 115 28.94 25.16 15.69
N ALA A 116 28.05 25.01 14.70
CA ALA A 116 26.60 25.13 14.88
C ALA A 116 25.94 23.89 15.51
N TYR A 117 26.59 22.71 15.48
CA TYR A 117 25.98 21.43 15.89
C TYR A 117 26.36 20.97 17.31
N ALA A 118 27.48 21.45 17.88
CA ALA A 118 27.99 21.00 19.17
C ALA A 118 27.15 21.43 20.39
N ALA A 119 26.11 22.24 20.21
CA ALA A 119 25.27 22.77 21.29
C ALA A 119 24.07 21.88 21.67
N GLU A 120 23.69 20.91 20.84
CA GLU A 120 22.44 20.14 21.01
C GLU A 120 22.58 18.83 21.80
N GLU A 121 23.80 18.38 22.10
CA GLU A 121 24.08 16.99 22.51
C GLU A 121 23.87 16.67 24.02
N LYS A 122 23.33 17.58 24.82
CA LYS A 122 23.30 17.46 26.30
C LYS A 122 21.91 17.30 26.94
N VAL A 123 21.07 16.34 26.53
CA VAL A 123 19.93 15.91 27.39
C VAL A 123 19.50 14.46 27.09
N HIS A 124 20.01 13.44 27.81
CA HIS A 124 19.35 12.12 27.84
C HIS A 124 19.54 11.42 29.20
N GLY A 125 18.43 11.10 29.88
CA GLY A 125 18.44 10.38 31.16
C GLY A 125 17.07 9.97 31.72
N GLU A 126 15.95 10.55 31.26
CA GLU A 126 14.61 10.16 31.71
C GLU A 126 13.71 9.81 30.52
N THR A 127 12.96 8.70 30.61
CA THR A 127 11.97 8.35 29.58
C THR A 127 10.88 9.42 29.61
N PRO A 128 10.71 10.20 28.51
CA PRO A 128 9.81 11.32 28.54
C PRO A 128 8.34 10.83 28.66
N PRO A 129 7.47 11.63 29.30
CA PRO A 129 6.04 11.36 29.40
C PRO A 129 5.41 11.05 28.03
N PHE A 130 4.31 10.28 28.00
CA PHE A 130 3.68 9.81 26.75
C PHE A 130 3.49 10.94 25.71
N PHE A 131 2.96 12.08 26.11
CA PHE A 131 2.72 13.22 25.21
C PHE A 131 4.03 13.81 24.64
N THR A 132 5.10 13.84 25.44
CA THR A 132 6.42 14.29 25.00
C THR A 132 7.04 13.29 24.02
N ARG A 133 6.80 11.98 24.20
CA ARG A 133 7.20 10.94 23.25
C ARG A 133 6.46 11.07 21.92
N VAL A 134 5.16 11.33 21.96
CA VAL A 134 4.34 11.60 20.75
C VAL A 134 4.81 12.88 20.05
N ALA A 135 5.14 13.94 20.79
CA ALA A 135 5.67 15.17 20.22
C ALA A 135 7.06 14.98 19.59
N ASN A 136 7.95 14.21 20.23
CA ASN A 136 9.25 13.86 19.67
C ASN A 136 9.11 12.99 18.42
N SER A 137 8.22 11.99 18.44
CA SER A 137 7.86 11.21 17.24
C SER A 137 7.27 12.09 16.14
N PHE A 138 6.44 13.08 16.45
CA PHE A 138 5.92 14.01 15.45
C PHE A 138 7.07 14.81 14.79
N TYR A 139 7.97 15.37 15.60
CA TYR A 139 9.10 16.14 15.10
C TYR A 139 10.03 15.28 14.23
N SER A 140 10.40 14.08 14.72
CA SER A 140 11.28 13.18 13.99
C SER A 140 10.63 12.63 12.72
N ASN A 141 9.36 12.23 12.75
CA ASN A 141 8.72 11.59 11.59
C ASN A 141 8.24 12.58 10.52
N ILE A 142 7.94 13.84 10.89
CA ILE A 142 7.33 14.82 9.95
C ILE A 142 8.26 16.00 9.64
N MET A 143 8.84 16.64 10.65
CA MET A 143 9.55 17.92 10.50
C MET A 143 11.03 17.72 10.15
N LEU A 144 11.67 16.75 10.79
CA LEU A 144 13.06 16.42 10.54
C LEU A 144 13.23 15.92 9.08
N GLU A 145 14.23 16.43 8.38
CA GLU A 145 14.49 16.18 6.94
C GLU A 145 13.36 16.58 5.97
N ASN A 146 12.41 17.44 6.37
CA ASN A 146 11.27 17.84 5.53
C ASN A 146 10.42 16.64 5.04
N ARG A 147 10.26 15.59 5.86
CA ARG A 147 9.51 14.37 5.53
C ARG A 147 8.04 14.63 5.21
N TYR A 148 7.47 15.75 5.65
CA TYR A 148 6.15 16.21 5.22
C TYR A 148 6.02 16.36 3.69
N LEU A 149 7.10 16.65 2.96
CA LEU A 149 7.10 16.69 1.49
C LEU A 149 6.82 15.31 0.89
N LEU A 150 7.39 14.25 1.48
CA LEU A 150 7.15 12.87 1.04
C LEU A 150 5.69 12.46 1.25
N ILE A 151 5.10 12.85 2.39
CA ILE A 151 3.67 12.62 2.68
C ILE A 151 2.81 13.37 1.66
N TRP A 152 3.17 14.61 1.34
CA TRP A 152 2.45 15.43 0.37
C TRP A 152 2.52 14.85 -1.04
N ASP A 153 3.67 14.35 -1.47
CA ASP A 153 3.82 13.72 -2.77
C ASP A 153 3.11 12.37 -2.84
N GLY A 154 3.17 11.56 -1.77
CA GLY A 154 2.36 10.34 -1.65
C GLY A 154 0.85 10.60 -1.70
N PHE A 155 0.41 11.69 -1.05
CA PHE A 155 -0.97 12.16 -1.10
C PHE A 155 -1.39 12.55 -2.52
N LYS A 156 -0.60 13.39 -3.22
CA LYS A 156 -0.88 13.77 -4.61
C LYS A 156 -0.99 12.54 -5.52
N THR A 157 -0.04 11.62 -5.40
CA THR A 157 0.00 10.38 -6.19
C THR A 157 -1.28 9.56 -5.97
N THR A 158 -1.69 9.40 -4.70
CA THR A 158 -2.95 8.72 -4.32
C THR A 158 -4.17 9.36 -4.98
N VAL A 159 -4.27 10.69 -4.94
CA VAL A 159 -5.39 11.44 -5.54
C VAL A 159 -5.39 11.33 -7.07
N ILE A 160 -4.22 11.47 -7.71
CA ILE A 160 -4.07 11.34 -9.16
C ILE A 160 -4.53 9.95 -9.61
N ILE A 161 -4.01 8.88 -8.99
CA ILE A 161 -4.41 7.51 -9.32
C ILE A 161 -5.91 7.35 -9.16
N SER A 162 -6.48 7.80 -8.04
CA SER A 162 -7.90 7.63 -7.74
C SER A 162 -8.80 8.34 -8.77
N ILE A 163 -8.50 9.60 -9.10
CA ILE A 163 -9.30 10.40 -10.04
C ILE A 163 -9.21 9.81 -11.45
N PHE A 164 -8.00 9.56 -11.97
CA PHE A 164 -7.84 9.06 -13.34
C PHE A 164 -8.35 7.63 -13.50
N SER A 165 -8.15 6.76 -12.50
CA SER A 165 -8.71 5.40 -12.50
C SER A 165 -10.23 5.42 -12.49
N THR A 166 -10.83 6.35 -11.74
CA THR A 166 -12.29 6.51 -11.70
C THR A 166 -12.83 6.98 -13.03
N LEU A 167 -12.22 8.02 -13.64
CA LEU A 167 -12.65 8.53 -14.94
C LEU A 167 -12.55 7.45 -16.01
N PHE A 168 -11.38 6.81 -16.13
CA PHE A 168 -11.15 5.73 -17.07
C PHE A 168 -12.11 4.55 -16.82
N GLY A 169 -12.22 4.11 -15.56
CA GLY A 169 -13.04 2.97 -15.19
C GLY A 169 -14.54 3.23 -15.34
N THR A 170 -15.01 4.45 -15.18
CA THR A 170 -16.41 4.83 -15.42
C THR A 170 -16.76 4.74 -16.90
N LEU A 171 -15.89 5.27 -17.77
CA LEU A 171 -16.08 5.22 -19.21
C LEU A 171 -16.02 3.78 -19.72
N LEU A 172 -15.02 3.01 -19.28
CA LEU A 172 -14.88 1.60 -19.61
C LEU A 172 -16.05 0.78 -19.04
N GLY A 173 -16.49 1.07 -17.81
CA GLY A 173 -17.62 0.42 -17.16
C GLY A 173 -18.95 0.65 -17.89
N ALA A 174 -19.17 1.86 -18.43
CA ALA A 174 -20.32 2.15 -19.30
C ALA A 174 -20.28 1.33 -20.59
N LEU A 175 -19.11 1.23 -21.23
CA LEU A 175 -18.92 0.41 -22.43
C LEU A 175 -19.17 -1.08 -22.15
N VAL A 176 -18.60 -1.61 -21.07
CA VAL A 176 -18.77 -3.00 -20.64
C VAL A 176 -20.22 -3.28 -20.28
N CYS A 177 -20.91 -2.37 -19.59
CA CYS A 177 -22.33 -2.47 -19.29
C CYS A 177 -23.16 -2.55 -20.59
N PHE A 178 -22.89 -1.67 -21.57
CA PHE A 178 -23.57 -1.69 -22.86
C PHE A 178 -23.39 -3.02 -23.60
N MET A 179 -22.15 -3.54 -23.65
CA MET A 179 -21.85 -4.85 -24.24
C MET A 179 -22.58 -5.99 -23.51
N ARG A 180 -22.61 -5.95 -22.17
CA ARG A 180 -23.24 -6.95 -21.32
C ARG A 180 -24.76 -6.99 -21.45
N MET A 181 -25.40 -5.85 -21.71
CA MET A 181 -26.84 -5.74 -21.96
C MET A 181 -27.25 -6.10 -23.39
N SER A 182 -26.29 -6.34 -24.29
CA SER A 182 -26.57 -6.71 -25.67
C SER A 182 -27.15 -8.13 -25.77
N LYS A 183 -28.12 -8.30 -26.67
CA LYS A 183 -28.69 -9.62 -27.02
C LYS A 183 -27.70 -10.48 -27.82
N ARG A 184 -26.67 -9.88 -28.42
CA ARG A 184 -25.69 -10.59 -29.26
C ARG A 184 -24.64 -11.27 -28.37
N ALA A 185 -24.53 -12.59 -28.47
CA ALA A 185 -23.56 -13.37 -27.71
C ALA A 185 -22.10 -12.90 -27.89
N VAL A 186 -21.74 -12.44 -29.10
CA VAL A 186 -20.40 -11.93 -29.42
C VAL A 186 -20.00 -10.71 -28.59
N LEU A 187 -20.95 -9.87 -28.18
CA LEU A 187 -20.67 -8.71 -27.31
C LEU A 187 -20.84 -9.08 -25.83
N ASN A 188 -21.82 -9.91 -25.54
CA ASN A 188 -22.18 -10.27 -24.18
C ASN A 188 -21.10 -11.16 -23.52
N LEU A 189 -20.58 -12.15 -24.26
CA LEU A 189 -19.64 -13.14 -23.73
C LEU A 189 -18.29 -12.53 -23.30
N PRO A 190 -17.61 -11.69 -24.11
CA PRO A 190 -16.37 -11.04 -23.67
C PRO A 190 -16.57 -10.12 -22.46
N ALA A 191 -17.68 -9.36 -22.44
CA ALA A 191 -18.00 -8.49 -21.31
C ALA A 191 -18.24 -9.30 -20.02
N ARG A 192 -18.92 -10.44 -20.10
CA ARG A 192 -19.11 -11.36 -18.97
C ARG A 192 -17.78 -11.91 -18.47
N LEU A 193 -16.96 -12.43 -19.38
CA LEU A 193 -15.66 -12.99 -19.04
C LEU A 193 -14.75 -11.94 -18.38
N TYR A 194 -14.74 -10.72 -18.92
CA TYR A 194 -14.05 -9.59 -18.31
C TYR A 194 -14.52 -9.34 -16.87
N ILE A 195 -15.83 -9.21 -16.64
CA ILE A 195 -16.37 -8.97 -15.30
C ILE A 195 -15.99 -10.11 -14.34
N ASP A 196 -16.17 -11.36 -14.77
CA ASP A 196 -15.93 -12.55 -13.95
C ASP A 196 -14.44 -12.68 -13.56
N ILE A 197 -13.52 -12.42 -14.49
CA ILE A 197 -12.07 -12.45 -14.22
C ILE A 197 -11.65 -11.30 -13.31
N LEU A 198 -12.01 -10.06 -13.66
CA LEU A 198 -11.52 -8.86 -12.97
C LEU A 198 -12.06 -8.76 -11.54
N ARG A 199 -13.28 -9.26 -11.28
CA ARG A 199 -13.85 -9.34 -9.92
C ARG A 199 -13.45 -10.60 -9.16
N GLY A 200 -13.06 -11.66 -9.86
CA GLY A 200 -12.64 -12.93 -9.26
C GLY A 200 -11.20 -12.92 -8.75
N MET A 201 -10.33 -12.03 -9.26
CA MET A 201 -8.93 -11.95 -8.85
C MET A 201 -8.68 -10.88 -7.78
N PRO A 202 -7.77 -11.12 -6.82
CA PRO A 202 -7.31 -10.07 -5.91
C PRO A 202 -6.70 -8.90 -6.69
N VAL A 203 -7.08 -7.67 -6.34
CA VAL A 203 -6.63 -6.45 -7.03
C VAL A 203 -5.10 -6.27 -6.97
N LEU A 204 -4.45 -6.71 -5.89
CA LEU A 204 -2.99 -6.72 -5.78
C LEU A 204 -2.35 -7.61 -6.86
N VAL A 205 -2.88 -8.82 -7.04
CA VAL A 205 -2.38 -9.78 -8.04
C VAL A 205 -2.61 -9.23 -9.44
N LEU A 206 -3.78 -8.63 -9.70
CA LEU A 206 -4.08 -7.97 -10.97
C LEU A 206 -3.07 -6.85 -11.27
N LEU A 207 -2.77 -5.99 -10.29
CA LEU A 207 -1.81 -4.91 -10.43
C LEU A 207 -0.41 -5.46 -10.78
N MET A 208 0.04 -6.47 -10.05
CA MET A 208 1.33 -7.11 -10.28
C MET A 208 1.40 -7.79 -11.66
N LEU A 209 0.35 -8.49 -12.08
CA LEU A 209 0.29 -9.16 -13.38
C LEU A 209 0.35 -8.12 -14.52
N ILE A 210 -0.44 -7.05 -14.42
CA ILE A 210 -0.44 -6.00 -15.43
C ILE A 210 0.96 -5.34 -15.52
N PHE A 211 1.59 -5.04 -14.39
CA PHE A 211 2.92 -4.40 -14.37
C PHE A 211 4.05 -5.33 -14.83
N TYR A 212 4.20 -6.50 -14.21
CA TYR A 212 5.35 -7.39 -14.44
C TYR A 212 5.21 -8.34 -15.62
N VAL A 213 3.99 -8.58 -16.12
CA VAL A 213 3.74 -9.54 -17.21
C VAL A 213 3.23 -8.84 -18.46
N VAL A 214 2.14 -8.07 -18.36
CA VAL A 214 1.52 -7.45 -19.55
C VAL A 214 2.38 -6.32 -20.11
N PHE A 215 2.92 -5.46 -19.25
CA PHE A 215 3.76 -4.33 -19.65
C PHE A 215 5.26 -4.59 -19.47
N ALA A 216 5.68 -5.84 -19.24
CA ALA A 216 7.08 -6.20 -19.00
C ALA A 216 8.06 -5.72 -20.09
N SER A 217 7.60 -5.74 -21.34
CA SER A 217 8.42 -5.40 -22.52
C SER A 217 8.34 -3.92 -22.92
N ILE A 218 7.58 -3.11 -22.19
CA ILE A 218 7.33 -1.70 -22.52
C ILE A 218 7.77 -0.85 -21.34
N ASP A 219 8.68 0.10 -21.57
CA ASP A 219 9.05 1.09 -20.55
C ASP A 219 7.92 2.11 -20.38
N ILE A 220 6.99 1.79 -19.49
CA ILE A 220 5.80 2.59 -19.21
C ILE A 220 5.86 3.09 -17.77
N ASN A 221 5.41 4.33 -17.56
CA ASN A 221 5.37 4.91 -16.22
C ASN A 221 4.51 4.04 -15.27
N PRO A 222 5.05 3.57 -14.12
CA PRO A 222 4.31 2.74 -13.16
C PRO A 222 3.00 3.38 -12.66
N LEU A 223 2.93 4.71 -12.60
CA LEU A 223 1.71 5.46 -12.27
C LEU A 223 0.59 5.20 -13.27
N LEU A 224 0.92 5.18 -14.57
CA LEU A 224 -0.03 4.94 -15.65
C LEU A 224 -0.52 3.48 -15.60
N VAL A 225 0.39 2.54 -15.32
CA VAL A 225 0.03 1.14 -15.11
C VAL A 225 -0.95 0.98 -13.96
N ALA A 226 -0.72 1.66 -12.83
CA ALA A 226 -1.67 1.67 -11.71
C ALA A 226 -3.04 2.21 -12.13
N ILE A 227 -3.09 3.31 -12.90
CA ILE A 227 -4.33 3.90 -13.40
C ILE A 227 -5.10 2.92 -14.29
N ILE A 228 -4.42 2.20 -15.18
CA ILE A 228 -5.04 1.20 -16.04
C ILE A 228 -5.55 0.03 -15.20
N ALA A 229 -4.71 -0.54 -14.33
CA ALA A 229 -5.05 -1.72 -13.55
C ALA A 229 -6.26 -1.48 -12.64
N PHE A 230 -6.22 -0.39 -11.87
CA PHE A 230 -7.33 -0.04 -10.99
C PHE A 230 -8.56 0.43 -11.76
N GLY A 231 -8.39 1.17 -12.86
CA GLY A 231 -9.52 1.59 -13.67
C GLY A 231 -10.21 0.41 -14.38
N MET A 232 -9.47 -0.62 -14.79
CA MET A 232 -10.05 -1.88 -15.28
C MET A 232 -10.83 -2.61 -14.19
N ASN A 233 -10.25 -2.75 -13.00
CA ASN A 233 -10.93 -3.35 -11.86
C ASN A 233 -12.21 -2.58 -11.50
N PHE A 234 -12.11 -1.26 -11.36
CA PHE A 234 -13.23 -0.35 -11.10
C PHE A 234 -14.31 -0.44 -12.19
N ALA A 235 -13.94 -0.53 -13.46
CA ALA A 235 -14.87 -0.69 -14.57
C ALA A 235 -15.71 -1.97 -14.46
N ALA A 236 -15.13 -3.07 -13.97
CA ALA A 236 -15.87 -4.32 -13.79
C ALA A 236 -16.97 -4.15 -12.73
N TYR A 237 -16.67 -3.54 -11.59
CA TYR A 237 -17.66 -3.23 -10.55
C TYR A 237 -18.71 -2.22 -11.01
N VAL A 238 -18.26 -1.11 -11.61
CA VAL A 238 -19.15 -0.06 -12.11
C VAL A 238 -20.08 -0.57 -13.21
N SER A 239 -19.63 -1.47 -14.08
CA SER A 239 -20.48 -2.03 -15.13
C SER A 239 -21.68 -2.79 -14.56
N GLU A 240 -21.50 -3.51 -13.45
CA GLU A 240 -22.57 -4.24 -12.77
C GLU A 240 -23.47 -3.32 -11.95
N ILE A 241 -22.91 -2.25 -11.36
CA ILE A 241 -23.69 -1.19 -10.72
C ILE A 241 -24.61 -0.52 -11.75
N PHE A 242 -24.08 -0.18 -12.93
CA PHE A 242 -24.85 0.43 -14.01
C PHE A 242 -25.94 -0.50 -14.53
N ARG A 243 -25.60 -1.76 -14.80
CA ARG A 243 -26.55 -2.79 -15.27
C ARG A 243 -27.70 -2.96 -14.27
N SER A 244 -27.37 -3.17 -12.99
CA SER A 244 -28.36 -3.34 -11.92
C SER A 244 -29.21 -2.09 -11.73
N GLY A 245 -28.62 -0.90 -11.87
CA GLY A 245 -29.33 0.37 -11.85
C GLY A 245 -30.37 0.48 -12.97
N ILE A 246 -29.99 0.13 -14.21
CA ILE A 246 -30.88 0.19 -15.37
C ILE A 246 -32.00 -0.86 -15.26
N GLU A 247 -31.67 -2.09 -14.89
CA GLU A 247 -32.65 -3.18 -14.73
C GLU A 247 -33.63 -2.97 -13.58
N SER A 248 -33.26 -2.16 -12.57
CA SER A 248 -34.16 -1.84 -11.46
C SER A 248 -35.37 -1.00 -11.88
N ILE A 249 -35.32 -0.31 -13.02
CA ILE A 249 -36.38 0.59 -13.48
C ILE A 249 -37.49 -0.22 -14.13
N ASP A 250 -38.73 0.06 -13.73
CA ASP A 250 -39.91 -0.62 -14.24
C ASP A 250 -40.01 -0.49 -15.78
N LYS A 251 -40.26 -1.61 -16.45
CA LYS A 251 -40.32 -1.66 -17.93
C LYS A 251 -41.42 -0.75 -18.48
N GLY A 252 -42.49 -0.52 -17.73
CA GLY A 252 -43.57 0.40 -18.06
C GLY A 252 -43.09 1.84 -18.28
N GLN A 253 -42.01 2.28 -17.64
CA GLN A 253 -41.41 3.60 -17.91
C GLN A 253 -40.83 3.67 -19.34
N SER A 254 -40.20 2.59 -19.78
CA SER A 254 -39.68 2.49 -21.15
C SER A 254 -40.82 2.38 -22.16
N GLU A 255 -41.85 1.59 -21.86
CA GLU A 255 -43.02 1.39 -22.73
C GLU A 255 -43.84 2.68 -22.88
N ALA A 256 -44.08 3.41 -21.78
CA ALA A 256 -44.77 4.69 -21.78
C ALA A 256 -44.02 5.76 -22.59
N GLY A 257 -42.70 5.84 -22.46
CA GLY A 257 -41.88 6.77 -23.26
C GLY A 257 -42.01 6.50 -24.76
N ILE A 258 -41.96 5.22 -25.15
CA ILE A 258 -42.13 4.81 -26.55
C ILE A 258 -43.56 5.08 -27.04
N ALA A 259 -44.58 4.83 -26.21
CA ALA A 259 -45.97 5.11 -26.53
C ALA A 259 -46.26 6.61 -26.72
N MET A 260 -45.53 7.48 -26.02
CA MET A 260 -45.57 8.94 -26.20
C MET A 260 -44.75 9.45 -27.40
N GLY A 261 -44.22 8.54 -28.23
CA GLY A 261 -43.49 8.89 -29.47
C GLY A 261 -41.98 9.11 -29.29
N PHE A 262 -41.40 8.80 -28.13
CA PHE A 262 -39.94 8.82 -27.98
C PHE A 262 -39.28 7.61 -28.65
N THR A 263 -38.12 7.85 -29.26
CA THR A 263 -37.24 6.76 -29.70
C THR A 263 -36.59 6.09 -28.49
N LYS A 264 -36.12 4.85 -28.62
CA LYS A 264 -35.42 4.12 -27.54
C LYS A 264 -34.29 4.93 -26.90
N LEU A 265 -33.54 5.69 -27.69
CA LEU A 265 -32.47 6.56 -27.20
C LEU A 265 -33.03 7.74 -26.41
N LYS A 266 -34.08 8.41 -26.90
CA LYS A 266 -34.74 9.51 -26.17
C LYS A 266 -35.38 9.00 -24.87
N THR A 267 -36.07 7.87 -24.90
CA THR A 267 -36.61 7.20 -23.71
C THR A 267 -35.50 6.91 -22.70
N PHE A 268 -34.36 6.37 -23.16
CA PHE A 268 -33.23 6.11 -22.27
C PHE A 268 -32.66 7.40 -21.66
N VAL A 269 -32.29 8.39 -22.48
CA VAL A 269 -31.61 9.61 -22.01
C VAL A 269 -32.49 10.48 -21.12
N TYR A 270 -33.78 10.62 -21.45
CA TYR A 270 -34.67 11.56 -20.74
C TYR A 270 -35.49 10.92 -19.62
N ILE A 271 -35.75 9.61 -19.66
CA ILE A 271 -36.61 8.95 -18.66
C ILE A 271 -35.78 8.01 -17.79
N ILE A 272 -35.05 7.06 -18.39
CA ILE A 272 -34.39 5.97 -17.66
C ILE A 272 -33.10 6.48 -16.99
N LEU A 273 -32.21 7.13 -17.73
CA LEU A 273 -30.88 7.54 -17.27
C LEU A 273 -30.93 8.44 -16.03
N PRO A 274 -31.78 9.49 -15.93
CA PRO A 274 -31.84 10.32 -14.74
C PRO A 274 -32.28 9.54 -13.49
N GLN A 275 -33.21 8.58 -13.64
CA GLN A 275 -33.66 7.71 -12.56
C GLN A 275 -32.57 6.71 -12.16
N THR A 276 -31.87 6.14 -13.14
CA THR A 276 -30.75 5.21 -12.92
C THR A 276 -29.66 5.89 -12.12
N VAL A 277 -29.22 7.08 -12.54
CA VAL A 277 -28.15 7.85 -11.90
C VAL A 277 -28.45 8.05 -10.41
N GLN A 278 -29.68 8.43 -10.06
CA GLN A 278 -30.09 8.61 -8.66
C GLN A 278 -30.02 7.31 -7.84
N ARG A 279 -30.37 6.16 -8.45
CA ARG A 279 -30.33 4.87 -7.76
C ARG A 279 -28.93 4.32 -7.57
N ILE A 280 -28.05 4.53 -8.54
CA ILE A 280 -26.68 3.97 -8.49
C ILE A 280 -25.71 4.83 -7.69
N LEU A 281 -25.97 6.15 -7.58
CA LEU A 281 -25.03 7.09 -6.99
C LEU A 281 -24.55 6.69 -5.58
N PRO A 282 -25.41 6.21 -4.65
CA PRO A 282 -24.96 5.78 -3.33
C PRO A 282 -23.97 4.61 -3.38
N VAL A 283 -24.23 3.62 -4.23
CA VAL A 283 -23.36 2.45 -4.39
C VAL A 283 -22.06 2.84 -5.08
N TYR A 284 -22.14 3.66 -6.12
CA TYR A 284 -20.99 4.19 -6.85
C TYR A 284 -20.03 4.97 -5.94
N LYS A 285 -20.56 5.76 -4.99
CA LYS A 285 -19.73 6.46 -3.98
C LYS A 285 -18.96 5.48 -3.10
N GLY A 286 -19.62 4.41 -2.65
CA GLY A 286 -18.98 3.36 -1.87
C GLY A 286 -17.82 2.72 -2.64
N GLU A 287 -18.04 2.43 -3.91
CA GLU A 287 -17.04 1.85 -4.79
C GLU A 287 -15.86 2.81 -5.03
N PHE A 288 -16.14 4.11 -5.22
CA PHE A 288 -15.08 5.12 -5.34
C PHE A 288 -14.23 5.24 -4.07
N ILE A 289 -14.84 5.18 -2.88
CA ILE A 289 -14.10 5.17 -1.60
C ILE A 289 -13.27 3.88 -1.47
N SER A 290 -13.80 2.75 -1.93
CA SER A 290 -13.06 1.49 -1.99
C SER A 290 -11.82 1.61 -2.86
N LEU A 291 -11.94 2.21 -4.06
CA LEU A 291 -10.85 2.46 -4.99
C LEU A 291 -9.71 3.26 -4.34
N VAL A 292 -10.03 4.36 -3.65
CA VAL A 292 -9.04 5.21 -2.95
C VAL A 292 -8.29 4.41 -1.87
N LYS A 293 -8.95 3.48 -1.19
CA LYS A 293 -8.28 2.59 -0.23
C LYS A 293 -7.41 1.55 -0.93
N MET A 294 -7.87 1.01 -2.06
CA MET A 294 -7.11 0.03 -2.84
C MET A 294 -5.82 0.60 -3.42
N THR A 295 -5.71 1.92 -3.66
CA THR A 295 -4.44 2.51 -4.12
C THR A 295 -3.30 2.36 -3.11
N SER A 296 -3.57 1.99 -1.84
CA SER A 296 -2.54 1.72 -0.83
C SER A 296 -1.55 0.61 -1.19
N ILE A 297 -1.90 -0.23 -2.18
CA ILE A 297 -1.07 -1.36 -2.60
C ILE A 297 -0.12 -1.02 -3.77
N VAL A 298 -0.11 0.22 -4.26
CA VAL A 298 0.76 0.57 -5.41
C VAL A 298 2.24 0.57 -5.09
N GLY A 299 2.60 0.61 -3.80
CA GLY A 299 3.98 0.45 -3.35
C GLY A 299 4.65 -0.86 -3.83
N TYR A 300 3.87 -1.90 -4.17
CA TYR A 300 4.38 -3.16 -4.72
C TYR A 300 4.98 -3.02 -6.13
N ILE A 301 4.61 -1.99 -6.88
CA ILE A 301 5.17 -1.70 -8.21
C ILE A 301 6.04 -0.43 -8.18
N ALA A 302 6.65 -0.15 -7.02
CA ALA A 302 7.54 0.98 -6.77
C ALA A 302 6.93 2.39 -6.96
N VAL A 303 5.60 2.51 -6.97
CA VAL A 303 4.92 3.82 -6.94
C VAL A 303 4.88 4.34 -5.51
N GLN A 304 5.26 5.60 -5.32
CA GLN A 304 5.27 6.25 -4.01
C GLN A 304 3.92 6.91 -3.72
N ASP A 305 2.99 6.13 -3.17
CA ASP A 305 1.75 6.65 -2.61
C ASP A 305 1.89 6.99 -1.13
N LEU A 306 0.76 7.31 -0.49
CA LEU A 306 0.73 7.66 0.92
C LEU A 306 1.19 6.51 1.83
N THR A 307 0.83 5.28 1.50
CA THR A 307 1.26 4.08 2.25
C THR A 307 2.76 3.90 2.12
N LYS A 308 3.29 3.98 0.89
CA LYS A 308 4.73 3.86 0.65
C LYS A 308 5.53 4.99 1.30
N ALA A 309 4.99 6.20 1.35
CA ALA A 309 5.59 7.32 2.09
C ALA A 309 5.75 6.99 3.58
N SER A 310 4.73 6.41 4.22
CA SER A 310 4.86 5.94 5.61
C SER A 310 5.86 4.80 5.77
N ASP A 311 5.89 3.84 4.84
CA ASP A 311 6.89 2.77 4.91
C ASP A 311 8.32 3.31 4.82
N ILE A 312 8.55 4.34 3.98
CA ILE A 312 9.86 5.01 3.88
C ILE A 312 10.17 5.79 5.16
N ILE A 313 9.20 6.47 5.76
CA ILE A 313 9.42 7.17 7.05
C ILE A 313 9.75 6.14 8.12
N ARG A 314 8.95 5.07 8.24
CA ARG A 314 9.16 3.98 9.19
C ARG A 314 10.53 3.32 9.03
N SER A 315 11.00 3.08 7.81
CA SER A 315 12.31 2.47 7.58
C SER A 315 13.48 3.40 7.91
N ARG A 316 13.26 4.71 7.90
CA ARG A 316 14.27 5.72 8.29
C ARG A 316 14.27 6.01 9.78
N THR A 317 13.09 6.10 10.40
CA THR A 317 12.94 6.44 11.83
C THR A 317 12.93 5.23 12.74
N PHE A 318 12.67 4.03 12.19
CA PHE A 318 12.41 2.80 12.94
C PHE A 318 11.24 2.91 13.93
N ASP A 319 10.41 3.96 13.79
CA ASP A 319 9.16 4.15 14.52
C ASP A 319 8.02 3.60 13.67
N ALA A 320 7.41 2.49 14.10
CA ALA A 320 6.26 1.91 13.42
C ALA A 320 4.93 2.52 13.89
N PHE A 321 4.84 2.98 15.13
CA PHE A 321 3.57 3.39 15.72
C PHE A 321 3.08 4.68 15.07
N PHE A 322 3.91 5.72 15.06
CA PHE A 322 3.48 7.03 14.59
C PHE A 322 3.16 7.05 13.09
N PRO A 323 4.01 6.54 12.17
CA PRO A 323 3.72 6.55 10.73
C PRO A 323 2.47 5.75 10.34
N LEU A 324 2.23 4.59 10.97
CA LEU A 324 1.04 3.78 10.70
C LEU A 324 -0.25 4.46 11.15
N VAL A 325 -0.26 5.03 12.37
CA VAL A 325 -1.41 5.81 12.87
C VAL A 325 -1.65 7.03 12.00
N MET A 326 -0.58 7.74 11.63
CA MET A 326 -0.65 8.91 10.75
C MET A 326 -1.29 8.54 9.40
N VAL A 327 -0.82 7.49 8.73
CA VAL A 327 -1.39 7.08 7.43
C VAL A 327 -2.82 6.58 7.55
N ALA A 328 -3.16 5.85 8.61
CA ALA A 328 -4.54 5.45 8.88
C ALA A 328 -5.47 6.67 9.03
N VAL A 329 -5.05 7.68 9.79
CA VAL A 329 -5.78 8.94 9.96
C VAL A 329 -5.88 9.69 8.64
N LEU A 330 -4.80 9.78 7.85
CA LEU A 330 -4.82 10.47 6.57
C LEU A 330 -5.77 9.80 5.58
N TYR A 331 -5.72 8.47 5.40
CA TYR A 331 -6.70 7.78 4.55
C TYR A 331 -8.14 7.95 5.05
N PHE A 332 -8.35 7.95 6.36
CA PHE A 332 -9.66 8.23 6.95
C PHE A 332 -10.14 9.64 6.62
N VAL A 333 -9.29 10.67 6.80
CA VAL A 333 -9.60 12.06 6.47
C VAL A 333 -9.91 12.22 4.99
N ILE A 334 -9.14 11.58 4.11
CA ILE A 334 -9.37 11.60 2.66
C ILE A 334 -10.73 10.99 2.34
N ALA A 335 -11.00 9.77 2.85
CA ALA A 335 -12.28 9.10 2.63
C ALA A 335 -13.46 9.92 3.17
N TRP A 336 -13.30 10.56 4.34
CA TRP A 336 -14.33 11.40 4.94
C TRP A 336 -14.58 12.67 4.11
N ILE A 337 -13.54 13.39 3.71
CA ILE A 337 -13.66 14.58 2.85
C ILE A 337 -14.35 14.21 1.53
N LEU A 338 -13.95 13.10 0.90
CA LEU A 338 -14.58 12.62 -0.32
C LEU A 338 -16.05 12.25 -0.10
N MET A 339 -16.39 11.60 1.02
CA MET A 339 -17.77 11.28 1.37
C MET A 339 -18.62 12.54 1.55
N LEU A 340 -18.09 13.57 2.21
CA LEU A 340 -18.76 14.86 2.37
C LEU A 340 -18.95 15.58 1.03
N ALA A 341 -17.89 15.64 0.20
CA ALA A 341 -17.94 16.27 -1.11
C ALA A 341 -18.96 15.59 -2.04
N LEU A 342 -18.94 14.26 -2.10
CA LEU A 342 -19.89 13.48 -2.89
C LEU A 342 -21.32 13.58 -2.32
N GLY A 343 -21.47 13.64 -1.00
CA GLY A 343 -22.74 13.90 -0.32
C GLY A 343 -23.34 15.26 -0.67
N TYR A 344 -22.51 16.29 -0.72
CA TYR A 344 -22.93 17.62 -1.15
C TYR A 344 -23.38 17.64 -2.62
N LEU A 345 -22.61 17.01 -3.53
CA LEU A 345 -22.96 16.89 -4.94
C LEU A 345 -24.28 16.13 -5.17
N GLU A 346 -24.54 15.09 -4.39
CA GLU A 346 -25.82 14.36 -4.42
C GLU A 346 -26.98 15.27 -4.00
N ARG A 347 -26.86 16.00 -2.89
CA ARG A 347 -27.92 16.92 -2.43
C ARG A 347 -28.21 18.02 -3.43
N MET A 348 -27.19 18.48 -4.17
CA MET A 348 -27.37 19.49 -5.22
C MET A 348 -28.07 18.94 -6.46
N THR A 349 -27.88 17.65 -6.77
CA THR A 349 -28.47 16.98 -7.93
C THR A 349 -29.83 16.32 -7.63
N ASP A 350 -30.18 16.08 -6.36
CA ASP A 350 -31.48 15.55 -5.95
C ASP A 350 -32.62 16.60 -6.12
N PRO A 351 -33.60 16.36 -7.03
CA PRO A 351 -34.75 17.23 -7.22
C PRO A 351 -35.66 17.33 -5.98
N LYS A 352 -35.71 16.26 -5.15
CA LYS A 352 -36.53 16.24 -3.92
C LYS A 352 -35.95 17.14 -2.84
N TYR A 353 -34.62 17.21 -2.74
CA TYR A 353 -33.93 18.14 -1.82
C TYR A 353 -34.17 19.61 -2.22
N LYS A 354 -34.14 19.94 -3.51
CA LYS A 354 -34.47 21.29 -4.01
C LYS A 354 -35.91 21.71 -3.68
N ARG A 355 -36.89 20.80 -3.80
CA ARG A 355 -38.29 21.08 -3.42
C ARG A 355 -38.45 21.38 -1.93
N ARG A 356 -37.71 20.69 -1.05
CA ARG A 356 -37.77 20.89 0.41
C ARG A 356 -37.18 22.22 0.89
N LYS A 357 -36.36 22.89 0.07
CA LYS A 357 -35.80 24.22 0.34
C LYS A 357 -36.61 25.37 -0.28
N ALA A 358 -37.54 25.04 -1.18
CA ALA A 358 -38.39 25.99 -1.90
C ALA A 358 -39.80 26.10 -1.30
N VAL A 359 -40.12 25.24 -0.34
CA VAL A 359 -41.24 25.35 0.61
C VAL A 359 -40.64 25.81 1.93
#